data_AF-A0A940DI86-F1
#
_entry.id   AF-A0A940DI86-F1
#
_cell.length_a   1.000
_cell.length_b   1.000
_cell.length_c   1.000
_cell.angle_alpha   90.00
_cell.angle_beta   90.00
_cell.angle_gamma   90.00
#
_symmetry.space_group_name_H-M   'P 1'
#
loop_
_entity.id
_entity.type
_entity.pdbx_description
1 polymer ?
#
loop_
_entity_poly.entity_id
_entity_poly.type
_entity_poly.pdbx_seq_one_letter_code
_entity_poly.pdbx_strand_id
1 'polypeptide(L)'
;MSLFKKSMLVLMLVAVVATSVALVGACNDKDGEDLPNIESIKAEVVSGTTFTVGAAFDSTKITVTAKLDDGTTRAVETVKAIYYDLSVLKLDAGGKFTEAGEYNLPVRYSDWTTTVVIEVTEA
;
A
#
# COMPACT_ATOMS: atom_id res chain seq x y z
N MET A 1 -6.43 -25.69 52.72
CA MET A 1 -6.80 -25.60 51.28
C MET A 1 -7.74 -24.39 51.14
N SER A 2 -7.24 -23.16 51.01
CA SER A 2 -6.70 -22.54 49.78
C SER A 2 -7.57 -22.82 48.57
N LEU A 3 -8.56 -21.97 48.30
CA LEU A 3 -9.34 -21.98 47.04
C LEU A 3 -10.05 -20.64 46.72
N PHE A 4 -9.57 -19.51 47.26
CA PHE A 4 -10.09 -18.17 46.94
C PHE A 4 -9.14 -17.30 46.08
N LYS A 5 -8.23 -17.94 45.33
CA LYS A 5 -7.33 -17.28 44.35
C LYS A 5 -7.63 -17.69 42.91
N LYS A 6 -8.90 -17.71 42.51
CA LYS A 6 -9.32 -17.91 41.10
C LYS A 6 -10.20 -16.78 40.56
N SER A 7 -10.23 -15.63 41.24
CA SER A 7 -11.04 -14.47 40.84
C SER A 7 -10.30 -13.47 39.92
N MET A 8 -9.36 -13.95 39.10
CA MET A 8 -8.59 -13.09 38.18
C MET A 8 -8.22 -13.86 36.91
N LEU A 9 -9.24 -14.46 36.28
CA LEU A 9 -9.12 -15.09 34.95
C LEU A 9 -10.48 -14.96 34.22
N VAL A 10 -11.16 -13.84 34.43
CA VAL A 10 -12.43 -13.45 33.80
C VAL A 10 -12.23 -12.26 32.85
N LEU A 11 -11.02 -11.70 32.77
CA LEU A 11 -10.66 -10.77 31.72
C LEU A 11 -9.94 -11.53 30.59
N MET A 12 -10.42 -11.32 29.36
CA MET A 12 -9.64 -11.45 28.12
C MET A 12 -9.67 -12.79 27.38
N LEU A 13 -10.87 -13.36 27.14
CA LEU A 13 -11.03 -14.35 26.06
C LEU A 13 -12.46 -14.36 25.45
N VAL A 14 -12.95 -13.17 25.12
CA VAL A 14 -14.07 -13.00 24.17
C VAL A 14 -13.50 -12.25 22.97
N ALA A 15 -12.81 -13.00 22.11
CA ALA A 15 -12.35 -12.51 20.82
C ALA A 15 -12.56 -13.62 19.79
N VAL A 16 -13.68 -13.50 19.07
CA VAL A 16 -13.83 -13.81 17.65
C VAL A 16 -13.30 -15.18 17.21
N VAL A 17 -14.21 -16.17 17.14
CA VAL A 17 -14.04 -17.29 16.21
C VAL A 17 -15.29 -17.40 15.34
N ALA A 18 -15.08 -16.95 14.12
CA ALA A 18 -15.97 -17.03 12.98
C ALA A 18 -16.30 -18.49 12.62
N THR A 19 -17.57 -18.76 12.34
CA THR A 19 -17.96 -19.81 11.39
C THR A 19 -19.21 -19.33 10.66
N SER A 20 -19.01 -18.56 9.58
CA SER A 20 -20.05 -18.27 8.61
C SER A 20 -20.39 -19.53 7.83
N VAL A 21 -21.70 -19.76 7.73
CA VAL A 21 -22.37 -20.88 7.09
C VAL A 21 -22.10 -20.89 5.58
N ALA A 22 -21.99 -22.11 5.05
CA ALA A 22 -21.71 -22.48 3.68
C ALA A 22 -22.45 -21.63 2.61
N LEU A 23 -21.67 -21.04 1.71
CA LEU A 23 -22.12 -20.60 0.38
C LEU A 23 -22.36 -21.85 -0.49
N VAL A 24 -23.62 -22.19 -0.72
CA VAL A 24 -24.03 -22.92 -1.92
C VAL A 24 -25.23 -22.18 -2.50
N GLY A 25 -24.97 -21.38 -3.53
CA GLY A 25 -25.99 -20.59 -4.20
C GLY A 25 -25.49 -20.10 -5.55
N ALA A 26 -25.92 -20.81 -6.59
CA ALA A 26 -26.04 -20.37 -7.98
C ALA A 26 -24.75 -20.08 -8.78
N CYS A 27 -24.33 -21.10 -9.54
CA CYS A 27 -23.96 -20.83 -10.93
C CYS A 27 -25.19 -20.25 -11.65
N ASN A 28 -25.11 -19.00 -12.08
CA ASN A 28 -26.04 -18.42 -13.04
C ASN A 28 -25.19 -17.69 -14.08
N ASP A 29 -25.13 -18.26 -15.28
CA ASP A 29 -24.50 -17.63 -16.44
C ASP A 29 -25.23 -16.34 -16.83
N LYS A 30 -24.55 -15.20 -16.77
CA LYS A 30 -24.53 -14.09 -17.77
C LYS A 30 -23.94 -12.81 -17.18
N ASP A 31 -23.41 -12.00 -18.11
CA ASP A 31 -23.10 -10.58 -17.99
C ASP A 31 -21.67 -10.25 -17.52
N GLY A 32 -20.98 -9.42 -18.31
CA GLY A 32 -19.61 -9.01 -18.04
C GLY A 32 -19.53 -8.46 -16.62
N GLU A 33 -18.63 -9.04 -15.83
CA GLU A 33 -18.33 -8.54 -14.50
C GLU A 33 -18.05 -7.03 -14.63
N ASP A 34 -18.96 -6.18 -14.13
CA ASP A 34 -18.68 -4.77 -13.93
C ASP A 34 -17.52 -4.73 -12.94
N LEU A 35 -16.30 -4.69 -13.48
CA LEU A 35 -15.10 -4.60 -12.66
C LEU A 35 -15.19 -3.27 -11.90
N PRO A 36 -14.97 -3.30 -10.58
CA PRO A 36 -15.08 -2.09 -9.77
C PRO A 36 -14.13 -1.01 -10.28
N ASN A 37 -14.63 0.22 -10.38
CA ASN A 37 -13.85 1.34 -10.90
C ASN A 37 -12.92 1.89 -9.81
N ILE A 38 -11.83 2.51 -10.25
CA ILE A 38 -10.90 3.19 -9.33
C ILE A 38 -11.50 4.54 -8.95
N GLU A 39 -11.62 4.82 -7.65
CA GLU A 39 -12.02 6.11 -7.10
C GLU A 39 -10.85 7.00 -6.70
N SER A 40 -9.72 6.40 -6.33
CA SER A 40 -8.49 7.13 -5.96
C SER A 40 -7.32 6.18 -5.84
N ILE A 41 -6.11 6.75 -5.81
CA ILE A 41 -4.88 6.03 -5.49
C ILE A 41 -4.16 6.67 -4.32
N LYS A 42 -3.41 5.85 -3.60
CA LYS A 42 -2.52 6.26 -2.52
C LYS A 42 -1.14 5.64 -2.76
N ALA A 43 -0.10 6.44 -2.61
CA ALA A 43 1.28 5.99 -2.70
C ALA A 43 1.98 6.19 -1.35
N GLU A 44 2.73 5.18 -0.92
CA GLU A 44 3.45 5.19 0.35
C GLU A 44 4.84 4.58 0.17
N VAL A 45 5.80 5.11 0.92
CA VAL A 45 7.12 4.48 1.04
C VAL A 45 6.99 3.22 1.89
N VAL A 46 7.60 2.12 1.45
CA VAL A 46 7.66 0.86 2.21
C VAL A 46 8.34 1.11 3.55
N SER A 47 7.71 0.66 4.64
CA SER A 47 8.23 0.85 6.00
C SER A 47 9.67 0.37 6.14
N GLY A 48 10.51 1.18 6.77
CA GLY A 48 11.94 0.90 6.94
C GLY A 48 12.82 1.19 5.72
N THR A 49 12.24 1.72 4.65
CA THR A 49 13.01 2.21 3.51
C THR A 49 13.79 3.46 3.89
N THR A 50 15.03 3.50 3.42
CA THR A 50 15.84 4.72 3.36
C THR A 50 16.32 4.94 1.93
N PHE A 51 16.33 6.21 1.52
CA PHE A 51 16.98 6.66 0.30
C PHE A 51 18.20 7.49 0.69
N THR A 52 19.33 7.25 0.04
CA THR A 52 20.59 7.94 0.34
C THR A 52 21.20 8.53 -0.92
N VAL A 53 21.95 9.62 -0.77
CA VAL A 53 22.77 10.18 -1.85
C VAL A 53 23.72 9.09 -2.39
N GLY A 54 23.85 9.02 -3.72
CA GLY A 54 24.64 8.01 -4.42
C GLY A 54 23.94 6.66 -4.65
N ALA A 55 22.81 6.40 -4.00
CA ALA A 55 21.97 5.23 -4.30
C ALA A 55 21.09 5.47 -5.54
N ALA A 56 20.83 4.40 -6.31
CA ALA A 56 19.88 4.46 -7.42
C ALA A 56 18.43 4.58 -6.91
N PHE A 57 17.60 5.32 -7.63
CA PHE A 57 16.16 5.29 -7.37
C PHE A 57 15.60 3.89 -7.64
N ASP A 58 14.86 3.37 -6.66
CA ASP A 58 14.23 2.05 -6.72
C ASP A 58 12.74 2.21 -6.42
N SER A 59 11.92 2.12 -7.46
CA SER A 59 10.47 2.27 -7.36
C SER A 59 9.79 1.13 -6.59
N THR A 60 10.47 -0.02 -6.39
CA THR A 60 9.90 -1.13 -5.60
C THR A 60 9.76 -0.80 -4.11
N LYS A 61 10.45 0.27 -3.66
CA LYS A 61 10.32 0.86 -2.33
C LYS A 61 9.08 1.73 -2.16
N ILE A 62 8.24 1.85 -3.19
CA ILE A 62 6.97 2.60 -3.14
C ILE A 62 5.83 1.64 -3.42
N THR A 63 4.90 1.55 -2.48
CA THR A 63 3.64 0.81 -2.66
C THR A 63 2.56 1.76 -3.16
N VAL A 64 1.80 1.32 -4.15
CA VAL A 64 0.62 2.05 -4.63
C VAL A 64 -0.61 1.17 -4.41
N THR A 65 -1.64 1.75 -3.80
CA THR A 65 -2.93 1.12 -3.56
C THR A 65 -4.03 1.92 -4.24
N ALA A 66 -5.01 1.23 -4.81
CA ALA A 66 -6.20 1.83 -5.41
C ALA A 66 -7.39 1.57 -4.49
N LYS A 67 -8.15 2.62 -4.18
CA LYS A 67 -9.47 2.51 -3.57
C LYS A 67 -10.50 2.39 -4.68
N LEU A 68 -11.39 1.42 -4.55
CA LEU A 68 -12.39 1.11 -5.55
C LEU A 68 -13.78 1.57 -5.09
N ASP A 69 -14.70 1.71 -6.03
CA ASP A 69 -16.09 2.14 -5.80
C ASP A 69 -16.92 1.10 -5.03
N ASP A 70 -16.53 -0.17 -5.08
CA ASP A 70 -17.04 -1.24 -4.23
C ASP A 70 -16.59 -1.14 -2.75
N GLY A 71 -15.78 -0.13 -2.42
CA GLY A 71 -15.25 0.13 -1.08
C GLY A 71 -14.01 -0.67 -0.73
N THR A 72 -13.55 -1.59 -1.59
CA THR A 72 -12.33 -2.35 -1.37
C THR A 72 -11.09 -1.53 -1.70
N THR A 73 -9.93 -1.98 -1.18
CA THR A 73 -8.62 -1.42 -1.53
C THR A 73 -7.75 -2.54 -2.05
N ARG A 74 -7.07 -2.32 -3.18
CA ARG A 74 -6.21 -3.31 -3.83
C ARG A 74 -4.83 -2.73 -4.10
N ALA A 75 -3.80 -3.55 -3.98
CA ALA A 75 -2.47 -3.19 -4.41
C ALA A 75 -2.42 -3.10 -5.94
N VAL A 76 -1.70 -2.11 -6.47
CA VAL A 76 -1.43 -2.03 -7.91
C VAL A 76 -0.22 -2.92 -8.21
N GLU A 77 -0.48 -4.16 -8.61
CA GLU A 77 0.57 -5.18 -8.76
C GLU A 77 1.49 -4.97 -9.97
N THR A 78 1.00 -4.28 -11.01
CA THR A 78 1.79 -4.06 -12.22
C THR A 78 2.56 -2.74 -12.14
N VAL A 79 3.81 -2.80 -11.66
CA VAL A 79 4.70 -1.63 -11.56
C VAL A 79 4.86 -0.89 -12.91
N LYS A 80 4.79 -1.62 -14.04
CA LYS A 80 4.88 -1.02 -15.38
C LYS A 80 3.72 -0.08 -15.73
N ALA A 81 2.60 -0.18 -15.03
CA ALA A 81 1.45 0.70 -15.21
C ALA A 81 1.52 1.95 -14.31
N ILE A 82 2.46 1.99 -13.37
CA ILE A 82 2.69 3.13 -12.49
C ILE A 82 3.74 4.04 -13.14
N TYR A 83 3.40 5.31 -13.29
CA TYR A 83 4.32 6.32 -13.79
C TYR A 83 4.79 7.21 -12.63
N TYR A 84 6.10 7.40 -12.54
CA TYR A 84 6.74 8.28 -11.57
C TYR A 84 7.34 9.48 -12.31
N ASP A 85 6.99 10.69 -11.89
CA ASP A 85 7.62 11.90 -12.44
C ASP A 85 8.99 12.13 -11.77
N LEU A 86 10.01 11.45 -12.28
CA LEU A 86 11.36 11.49 -11.71
C LEU A 86 12.06 12.84 -11.88
N SER A 87 11.47 13.79 -12.61
CA SER A 87 12.08 15.11 -12.83
C SER A 87 12.20 15.94 -11.55
N VAL A 88 11.39 15.61 -10.53
CA VAL A 88 11.47 16.24 -9.21
C VAL A 88 12.62 15.69 -8.36
N LEU A 89 13.12 14.50 -8.70
CA LEU A 89 14.24 13.87 -8.01
C LEU A 89 15.55 14.39 -8.59
N LYS A 90 16.49 14.78 -7.73
CA LYS A 90 17.84 15.17 -8.13
C LYS A 90 18.65 13.92 -8.45
N LEU A 91 18.50 13.41 -9.67
CA LEU A 91 19.19 12.21 -10.15
C LEU A 91 20.30 12.54 -11.15
N ASP A 92 21.39 11.78 -11.11
CA ASP A 92 22.43 11.80 -12.14
C ASP A 92 22.03 10.99 -13.39
N ALA A 93 22.92 10.95 -14.39
CA ALA A 93 22.71 10.17 -15.62
C ALA A 93 22.63 8.64 -15.38
N GLY A 94 23.08 8.16 -14.22
CA GLY A 94 22.97 6.77 -13.77
C GLY A 94 21.72 6.50 -12.92
N GLY A 95 20.83 7.48 -12.75
CA GLY A 95 19.62 7.36 -11.94
C GLY A 95 19.87 7.37 -10.43
N LYS A 96 21.02 7.92 -9.99
CA LYS A 96 21.38 8.00 -8.57
C LYS A 96 21.09 9.35 -7.97
N PHE A 97 20.65 9.38 -6.71
CA PHE A 97 20.44 10.63 -5.99
C PHE A 97 21.73 11.43 -5.85
N THR A 98 21.67 12.74 -6.09
CA THR A 98 22.83 13.65 -5.98
C THR A 98 22.72 14.64 -4.83
N GLU A 99 21.54 14.75 -4.21
CA GLU A 99 21.27 15.76 -3.18
C GLU A 99 20.29 15.21 -2.14
N ALA A 100 20.62 15.39 -0.85
CA ALA A 100 19.73 15.07 0.26
C ALA A 100 18.58 16.08 0.35
N GLY A 101 17.44 15.64 0.87
CA GLY A 101 16.27 16.50 1.03
C GLY A 101 14.96 15.74 0.95
N GLU A 102 13.87 16.49 1.08
CA GLU A 102 12.52 15.99 0.95
C GLU A 102 11.98 16.26 -0.47
N TYR A 103 11.49 15.22 -1.13
CA TYR A 103 10.97 15.28 -2.48
C TYR A 103 9.51 14.83 -2.51
N ASN A 104 8.64 15.67 -3.05
CA ASN A 104 7.23 15.37 -3.31
C ASN A 104 7.12 14.70 -4.68
N LEU A 105 7.25 13.37 -4.74
CA LEU A 105 7.23 12.60 -5.99
C LEU A 105 5.80 12.37 -6.49
N PRO A 106 5.42 12.92 -7.66
CA PRO A 106 4.15 12.61 -8.29
C PRO A 106 4.13 11.17 -8.80
N VAL A 107 3.07 10.45 -8.46
CA VAL A 107 2.81 9.06 -8.86
C VAL A 107 1.48 9.03 -9.60
N ARG A 108 1.46 8.41 -10.79
CA ARG A 108 0.26 8.29 -11.62
C ARG A 108 -0.06 6.84 -11.91
N TYR A 109 -1.34 6.52 -11.92
CA TYR A 109 -1.87 5.23 -12.34
C TYR A 109 -3.23 5.44 -13.00
N SER A 110 -3.34 5.05 -14.28
CA SER A 110 -4.48 5.45 -15.13
C SER A 110 -4.65 6.98 -15.13
N ASP A 111 -5.87 7.48 -14.96
CA ASP A 111 -6.18 8.91 -14.87
C ASP A 111 -5.93 9.52 -13.48
N TRP A 112 -5.52 8.70 -12.50
CA TRP A 112 -5.35 9.12 -11.12
C TRP A 112 -3.91 9.54 -10.83
N THR A 113 -3.76 10.61 -10.05
CA THR A 113 -2.47 11.13 -9.59
C THR A 113 -2.50 11.29 -8.07
N THR A 114 -1.38 10.96 -7.43
CA THR A 114 -1.12 11.22 -6.01
C THR A 114 0.34 11.64 -5.83
N THR A 115 0.73 12.00 -4.62
CA THR A 115 2.11 12.35 -4.28
C THR A 115 2.58 11.46 -3.15
N VAL A 116 3.82 10.96 -3.26
CA VAL A 116 4.53 10.32 -2.15
C VAL A 116 5.72 11.19 -1.75
N VAL A 117 5.90 11.36 -0.44
CA VAL A 117 7.05 12.07 0.10
C VAL A 117 8.22 11.10 0.22
N ILE A 118 9.35 11.46 -0.40
CA ILE A 118 10.61 10.72 -0.33
C ILE A 118 11.61 11.57 0.43
N GLU A 119 12.14 11.02 1.52
CA GLU A 119 13.25 11.61 2.26
C GLU A 119 14.56 10.94 1.82
N VAL A 120 15.47 11.75 1.29
CA VAL A 120 16.83 11.32 0.91
C VAL A 120 17.80 11.88 1.93
N THR A 121 18.59 11.02 2.56
CA THR A 121 19.63 11.42 3.51
C THR A 121 21.01 11.37 2.89
N GLU A 122 21.99 11.99 3.55
CA GLU A 122 23.40 11.74 3.25
C GLU A 122 23.75 10.25 3.45
N ALA A 123 24.79 9.80 2.75
CA ALA A 123 25.27 8.41 2.77
C ALA A 123 26.16 8.10 3.97
#